data_AF-A0A7W5K1M7-F1
#
_entry.id   AF-A0A7W5K1M7-F1
#
_cell.length_a   1.000
_cell.length_b   1.000
_cell.length_c   1.000
_cell.angle_alpha   90.00
_cell.angle_beta   90.00
_cell.angle_gamma   90.00
#
_symmetry.space_group_name_H-M   'P 1'
#
loop_
_entity.id
_entity.type
_entity.pdbx_description
1 polymer ?
#
loop_
_entity_poly.entity_id
_entity_poly.type
_entity_poly.pdbx_seq_one_letter_code
_entity_poly.pdbx_strand_id
1 'polypeptide(L)'
;MTQERYHPIIYVRGYAMRDSEIEATVNTPYMGFNLGATRVRQGPSGRFDTFIFESPVIRLMKDHGYRDVYAEGAVSEARLPRKTLLIHRYYEDEAGEGQRPSIPEAARALSERILWLRERVCGDDAEARASFKVYLVAHSMGGLVCRCLLQNPAAGSAEARACVDKVFTYGSPHDGIEMAGLNVPGFLGLWDINNFNRRSIAEYLKLTPQDGRVNHLGGHFPPERFFCLVGTNHRDYNATRHVVGSQSDGLVKIDCAWIQDAPRVHLYLAHSGPFGMVNSESGYQNLTRFLFGDARMLGRMVVEHLPLPPSLQQARDEGRDIEGSYHFECTVSPRLYPPVALSDRRVEHDSAIFRRYDEMCHPERAGVDHARHPVLFSVYLDSSKITVTQGRTMMLVADIAVRSTEFKVGGRWFVNRRVPDENLFREKVVILATADAGGWRLRYILGDEDWGEGRGRPVREDAEGRYVPLTSRKGFKARLYLRIDPWQ
;
A
#
# COMPACT_ATOMS: atom_id res chain seq x y z
N MET A 1 -17.35 3.39 25.19
CA MET A 1 -17.43 4.50 24.22
C MET A 1 -17.01 3.94 22.86
N THR A 2 -17.92 3.86 21.89
CA THR A 2 -17.57 3.47 20.52
C THR A 2 -16.75 4.60 19.91
N GLN A 3 -15.47 4.36 19.62
CA GLN A 3 -14.60 5.32 18.94
C GLN A 3 -15.26 5.71 17.60
N GLU A 4 -15.44 7.01 17.38
CA GLU A 4 -16.18 7.53 16.25
C GLU A 4 -15.36 7.34 14.96
N ARG A 5 -15.84 6.51 14.02
CA ARG A 5 -15.08 6.03 12.84
C ARG A 5 -14.64 7.12 11.85
N TYR A 6 -15.24 8.30 11.91
CA TYR A 6 -15.01 9.39 10.97
C TYR A 6 -14.30 10.56 11.66
N HIS A 7 -13.20 11.01 11.06
CA HIS A 7 -12.36 12.11 11.50
C HIS A 7 -12.07 13.02 10.30
N PRO A 8 -11.77 14.32 10.51
CA PRO A 8 -11.29 15.16 9.42
C PRO A 8 -10.10 14.53 8.71
N ILE A 9 -10.03 14.70 7.39
CA ILE A 9 -8.95 14.21 6.55
C ILE A 9 -8.14 15.40 6.03
N ILE A 10 -6.83 15.37 6.25
CA ILE A 10 -5.89 16.34 5.69
C ILE A 10 -5.09 15.65 4.59
N TYR A 11 -5.24 16.15 3.37
CA TYR A 11 -4.44 15.73 2.23
C TYR A 11 -3.13 16.50 2.20
N VAL A 12 -2.01 15.77 2.10
CA VAL A 12 -0.66 16.34 2.06
C VAL A 12 -0.02 15.92 0.73
N ARG A 13 -0.08 16.83 -0.24
CA ARG A 13 0.55 16.59 -1.55
C ARG A 13 2.03 16.82 -1.45
N GLY A 14 2.83 15.85 -1.85
CA GLY A 14 4.17 16.13 -2.35
C GLY A 14 4.10 16.39 -3.84
N TYR A 15 4.99 17.24 -4.35
CA TYR A 15 5.49 17.32 -5.72
C TYR A 15 5.38 18.74 -6.29
N ALA A 16 6.52 19.30 -6.67
CA ALA A 16 6.70 19.98 -7.95
C ALA A 16 8.20 20.25 -8.16
N MET A 17 8.73 19.56 -9.17
CA MET A 17 10.16 19.52 -9.50
C MET A 17 10.62 20.81 -10.18
N ARG A 18 9.70 21.52 -10.84
CA ARG A 18 9.94 22.79 -11.54
C ARG A 18 9.00 23.88 -11.03
N ASP A 19 9.44 25.14 -11.08
CA ASP A 19 8.61 26.28 -10.66
C ASP A 19 7.27 26.33 -11.40
N SER A 20 7.28 26.03 -12.70
CA SER A 20 6.05 25.94 -13.51
C SER A 20 5.06 24.88 -13.05
N GLU A 21 5.53 23.80 -12.41
CA GLU A 21 4.67 22.74 -11.87
C GLU A 21 4.11 23.11 -10.49
N ILE A 22 4.89 23.86 -9.69
CA ILE A 22 4.41 24.45 -8.43
C ILE A 22 3.28 25.40 -8.78
N GLU A 23 3.55 26.33 -9.70
CA GLU A 23 2.61 27.35 -10.16
C GLU A 23 1.31 26.71 -10.71
N ALA A 24 1.41 25.71 -11.58
CA ALA A 24 0.24 25.00 -12.08
C ALA A 24 -0.56 24.27 -10.96
N THR A 25 0.13 23.81 -9.91
CA THR A 25 -0.50 23.09 -8.80
C THR A 25 -1.19 24.04 -7.82
N VAL A 26 -0.54 25.14 -7.42
CA VAL A 26 -1.12 26.15 -6.51
C VAL A 26 -2.34 26.82 -7.13
N ASN A 27 -2.37 26.98 -8.46
CA ASN A 27 -3.51 27.52 -9.21
C ASN A 27 -4.73 26.57 -9.27
N THR A 28 -4.73 25.44 -8.57
CA THR A 28 -5.90 24.55 -8.45
C THR A 28 -6.34 24.39 -6.98
N PRO A 29 -7.64 24.44 -6.66
CA PRO A 29 -8.12 24.46 -5.27
C PRO A 29 -7.77 23.17 -4.50
N TYR A 30 -7.81 22.04 -5.20
CA TYR A 30 -7.52 20.73 -4.61
C TYR A 30 -6.08 20.26 -4.86
N MET A 31 -5.22 21.11 -5.42
CA MET A 31 -3.86 20.77 -5.82
C MET A 31 -3.83 19.42 -6.54
N GLY A 32 -4.68 19.24 -7.55
CA GLY A 32 -4.80 18.02 -8.35
C GLY A 32 -5.35 16.75 -7.67
N PHE A 33 -5.72 16.76 -6.38
CA PHE A 33 -6.38 15.59 -5.74
C PHE A 33 -7.82 15.36 -6.24
N ASN A 34 -8.40 16.34 -6.93
CA ASN A 34 -9.68 16.24 -7.61
C ASN A 34 -9.57 15.63 -9.02
N LEU A 35 -8.37 15.30 -9.48
CA LEU A 35 -8.19 14.71 -10.80
C LEU A 35 -8.61 13.23 -10.76
N GLY A 36 -9.51 12.89 -11.68
CA GLY A 36 -9.97 11.53 -11.89
C GLY A 36 -9.15 10.76 -12.92
N ALA A 37 -9.68 9.62 -13.34
CA ALA A 37 -9.19 8.86 -14.48
C ALA A 37 -10.36 8.22 -15.23
N THR A 38 -10.24 8.17 -16.55
CA THR A 38 -11.18 7.46 -17.42
C THR A 38 -10.50 6.24 -18.01
N ARG A 39 -11.17 5.09 -17.92
CA ARG A 39 -10.70 3.80 -18.40
C ARG A 39 -11.70 3.20 -19.36
N VAL A 40 -11.21 2.37 -20.26
CA VAL A 40 -12.05 1.60 -21.17
C VAL A 40 -11.87 0.13 -20.84
N ARG A 41 -12.98 -0.59 -20.73
CA ARG A 41 -12.99 -2.04 -20.47
C ARG A 41 -13.99 -2.72 -21.36
N GLN A 42 -13.67 -3.92 -21.81
CA GLN A 42 -14.62 -4.74 -22.55
C GLN A 42 -15.70 -5.30 -21.60
N GLY A 43 -16.96 -4.96 -21.87
CA GLY A 43 -18.14 -5.49 -21.23
C GLY A 43 -18.56 -6.85 -21.79
N PRO A 44 -19.58 -7.50 -21.21
CA PRO A 44 -20.00 -8.85 -21.59
C PRO A 44 -20.47 -8.99 -23.04
N SER A 45 -20.98 -7.91 -23.65
CA SER A 45 -21.38 -7.87 -25.06
C SER A 45 -20.20 -7.80 -26.03
N GLY A 46 -18.96 -7.79 -25.53
CA GLY A 46 -17.76 -7.51 -26.31
C GLY A 46 -17.55 -6.03 -26.63
N ARG A 47 -18.51 -5.16 -26.30
CA ARG A 47 -18.38 -3.70 -26.43
C ARG A 47 -17.44 -3.14 -25.38
N PHE A 48 -16.76 -2.06 -25.74
CA PHE A 48 -15.95 -1.29 -24.82
C PHE A 48 -16.83 -0.28 -24.06
N ASP A 49 -16.86 -0.41 -22.74
CA ASP A 49 -17.53 0.50 -21.81
C ASP A 49 -16.52 1.43 -21.15
N THR A 50 -16.92 2.69 -20.97
CA THR A 50 -16.14 3.71 -20.30
C THR A 50 -16.39 3.66 -18.79
N PHE A 51 -15.34 3.47 -18.02
CA PHE A 51 -15.32 3.53 -16.57
C PHE A 51 -14.68 4.83 -16.10
N ILE A 52 -15.44 5.63 -15.36
CA ILE A 52 -14.99 6.93 -14.85
C ILE A 52 -14.73 6.81 -13.36
N PHE A 53 -13.50 7.09 -12.95
CA PHE A 53 -13.14 7.31 -11.56
C PHE A 53 -12.98 8.82 -11.33
N GLU A 54 -13.82 9.39 -10.46
CA GLU A 54 -13.96 10.85 -10.36
C GLU A 54 -12.81 11.54 -9.62
N SER A 55 -12.20 10.83 -8.65
CA SER A 55 -11.09 11.20 -7.77
C SER A 55 -11.40 10.78 -6.33
N PRO A 56 -10.40 10.54 -5.48
CA PRO A 56 -10.64 10.21 -4.08
C PRO A 56 -11.38 11.32 -3.33
N VAL A 57 -11.12 12.60 -3.61
CA VAL A 57 -11.79 13.73 -2.96
C VAL A 57 -13.29 13.76 -3.28
N ILE A 58 -13.64 13.67 -4.57
CA ILE A 58 -15.06 13.69 -4.99
C ILE A 58 -15.79 12.46 -4.43
N ARG A 59 -15.14 11.29 -4.47
CA ARG A 59 -15.75 10.04 -3.96
C ARG A 59 -15.92 10.07 -2.44
N LEU A 60 -14.99 10.66 -1.66
CA LEU A 60 -15.19 10.87 -0.21
C LEU A 60 -16.40 11.77 0.10
N MET A 61 -16.62 12.81 -0.70
CA MET A 61 -17.80 13.68 -0.55
C MET A 61 -19.09 12.92 -0.87
N LYS A 62 -19.11 12.18 -1.99
CA LYS A 62 -20.30 11.44 -2.46
C LYS A 62 -20.63 10.20 -1.63
N ASP A 63 -19.64 9.37 -1.35
CA ASP A 63 -19.86 8.06 -0.70
C ASP A 63 -19.92 8.17 0.83
N HIS A 64 -19.20 9.12 1.42
CA HIS A 64 -19.02 9.21 2.88
C HIS A 64 -19.54 10.53 3.48
N GLY A 65 -20.01 11.47 2.64
CA GLY A 65 -20.61 12.74 3.08
C GLY A 65 -19.59 13.73 3.66
N TYR A 66 -18.33 13.64 3.23
CA TYR A 66 -17.34 14.66 3.58
C TYR A 66 -17.63 15.99 2.89
N ARG A 67 -17.17 17.09 3.49
CA ARG A 67 -17.21 18.45 2.92
C ARG A 67 -15.81 19.06 2.93
N ASP A 68 -15.44 19.76 1.87
CA ASP A 68 -14.21 20.56 1.91
C ASP A 68 -14.36 21.77 2.84
N VAL A 69 -13.24 22.46 3.07
CA VAL A 69 -13.21 23.66 3.90
C VAL A 69 -13.56 24.94 3.13
N TYR A 70 -13.87 24.87 1.84
CA TYR A 70 -14.04 26.06 1.02
C TYR A 70 -15.51 26.50 1.00
N ALA A 71 -15.74 27.82 1.10
CA ALA A 71 -17.04 28.43 0.95
C ALA A 71 -16.88 29.78 0.27
N GLU A 72 -17.70 30.07 -0.74
CA GLU A 72 -17.73 31.39 -1.43
C GLU A 72 -16.36 31.85 -1.98
N GLY A 73 -15.51 30.90 -2.38
CA GLY A 73 -14.18 31.18 -2.95
C GLY A 73 -13.06 31.38 -1.92
N ALA A 74 -13.33 31.21 -0.62
CA ALA A 74 -12.34 31.31 0.45
C ALA A 74 -12.32 30.05 1.35
N VAL A 75 -11.30 29.93 2.19
CA VAL A 75 -11.34 28.97 3.31
C VAL A 75 -12.40 29.47 4.31
N SER A 76 -13.32 28.60 4.69
CA SER A 76 -14.40 28.92 5.60
C SER A 76 -13.87 29.20 7.01
N GLU A 77 -14.23 30.36 7.54
CA GLU A 77 -13.99 30.74 8.94
C GLU A 77 -15.15 30.29 9.87
N ALA A 78 -16.17 29.61 9.34
CA ALA A 78 -17.29 29.11 10.12
C ALA A 78 -16.93 27.81 10.89
N ARG A 79 -17.84 27.37 11.76
CA ARG A 79 -17.74 26.04 12.39
C ARG A 79 -17.80 24.95 11.32
N LEU A 80 -16.86 24.01 11.36
CA LEU A 80 -16.73 22.93 10.37
C LEU A 80 -17.33 21.62 10.90
N PRO A 81 -17.93 20.78 10.03
CA PRO A 81 -18.38 19.45 10.44
C PRO A 81 -17.20 18.53 10.73
N ARG A 82 -17.41 17.46 11.50
CA ARG A 82 -16.36 16.45 11.77
C ARG A 82 -15.87 15.76 10.49
N LYS A 83 -16.74 15.57 9.50
CA LYS A 83 -16.39 15.02 8.18
C LYS A 83 -15.89 16.13 7.25
N THR A 84 -14.73 16.67 7.56
CA THR A 84 -14.08 17.73 6.77
C THR A 84 -12.88 17.23 5.98
N LEU A 85 -12.72 17.75 4.76
CA LEU A 85 -11.56 17.55 3.89
C LEU A 85 -10.76 18.85 3.82
N LEU A 86 -9.50 18.80 4.19
CA LEU A 86 -8.55 19.91 4.06
C LEU A 86 -7.42 19.50 3.12
N ILE A 87 -7.03 20.39 2.22
CA ILE A 87 -5.77 20.26 1.47
C ILE A 87 -4.72 21.10 2.19
N HIS A 88 -3.58 20.50 2.55
CA HIS A 88 -2.45 21.21 3.15
C HIS A 88 -1.69 21.96 2.05
N ARG A 89 -2.04 23.23 1.82
CA ARG A 89 -1.55 24.07 0.73
C ARG A 89 -0.22 24.76 1.06
N TYR A 90 0.82 23.99 1.41
CA TYR A 90 2.11 24.56 1.86
C TYR A 90 3.03 25.04 0.73
N TYR A 91 2.66 24.82 -0.53
CA TYR A 91 3.38 25.36 -1.69
C TYR A 91 2.97 26.80 -2.04
N GLU A 92 2.07 27.38 -1.28
CA GLU A 92 1.53 28.74 -1.47
C GLU A 92 1.95 29.59 -0.28
N ASP A 93 2.45 30.81 -0.52
CA ASP A 93 2.73 31.79 0.52
C ASP A 93 1.47 32.61 0.88
N GLU A 94 1.60 33.59 1.78
CA GLU A 94 0.45 34.42 2.19
C GLU A 94 -0.10 35.31 1.07
N ALA A 95 0.69 35.57 0.02
CA ALA A 95 0.29 36.34 -1.15
C ALA A 95 -0.37 35.48 -2.24
N GLY A 96 -0.40 34.16 -2.07
CA GLY A 96 -0.90 33.22 -3.07
C GLY A 96 0.16 32.77 -4.08
N GLU A 97 1.42 33.17 -3.88
CA GLU A 97 2.53 32.86 -4.79
C GLU A 97 3.18 31.52 -4.45
N GLY A 98 3.76 30.89 -5.47
CA GLY A 98 4.43 29.60 -5.33
C GLY A 98 5.69 29.70 -4.45
N GLN A 99 5.78 28.87 -3.40
CA GLN A 99 6.96 28.75 -2.54
C GLN A 99 7.45 27.30 -2.39
N ARG A 100 8.67 27.14 -1.86
CA ARG A 100 9.35 25.86 -1.66
C ARG A 100 9.82 25.71 -0.20
N PRO A 101 8.92 25.45 0.76
CA PRO A 101 9.35 25.25 2.14
C PRO A 101 10.14 23.95 2.26
N SER A 102 11.07 23.92 3.21
CA SER A 102 11.71 22.70 3.66
C SER A 102 10.68 21.73 4.28
N ILE A 103 11.03 20.45 4.36
CA ILE A 103 10.14 19.45 4.99
C ILE A 103 9.78 19.82 6.44
N PRO A 104 10.71 20.30 7.30
CA PRO A 104 10.37 20.79 8.63
C PRO A 104 9.40 21.98 8.66
N GLU A 105 9.52 22.93 7.72
CA GLU A 105 8.60 24.07 7.62
C GLU A 105 7.21 23.62 7.19
N ALA A 106 7.12 22.76 6.17
CA ALA A 106 5.85 22.19 5.73
C ALA A 106 5.17 21.37 6.85
N ALA A 107 5.95 20.65 7.66
CA ALA A 107 5.47 19.89 8.81
C ALA A 107 4.99 20.80 9.96
N ARG A 108 5.66 21.93 10.18
CA ARG A 108 5.22 22.94 11.16
C ARG A 108 3.89 23.55 10.76
N ALA A 109 3.76 23.95 9.50
CA ALA A 109 2.49 24.42 8.96
C ALA A 109 1.40 23.34 9.06
N LEU A 110 1.73 22.06 8.82
CA LEU A 110 0.77 20.96 9.01
C LEU A 110 0.32 20.83 10.48
N SER A 111 1.24 20.99 11.44
CA SER A 111 0.94 21.02 12.87
C SER A 111 -0.09 22.11 13.19
N GLU A 112 0.10 23.32 12.66
CA GLU A 112 -0.81 24.45 12.86
C GLU A 112 -2.18 24.19 12.23
N ARG A 113 -2.23 23.63 11.02
CA ARG A 113 -3.49 23.28 10.35
C ARG A 113 -4.30 22.22 11.10
N ILE A 114 -3.66 21.26 11.77
CA ILE A 114 -4.34 20.28 12.62
C ILE A 114 -5.04 20.97 13.80
N LEU A 115 -4.34 21.89 14.48
CA LEU A 115 -4.90 22.61 15.62
C LEU A 115 -6.01 23.58 15.20
N TRP A 116 -5.84 24.25 14.05
CA TRP A 116 -6.87 25.07 13.43
C TRP A 116 -8.15 24.27 13.13
N LEU A 117 -8.01 23.07 12.56
CA LEU A 117 -9.17 22.18 12.32
C LEU A 117 -9.84 21.76 13.61
N ARG A 118 -9.06 21.44 14.65
CA ARG A 118 -9.60 21.06 15.95
C ARG A 118 -10.46 22.18 16.53
N GLU A 119 -9.98 23.42 16.47
CA GLU A 119 -10.73 24.59 16.93
C GLU A 119 -12.04 24.76 16.14
N ARG A 120 -11.97 24.72 14.80
CA ARG A 120 -13.15 24.92 13.94
C ARG A 120 -14.18 23.79 14.02
N VAL A 121 -13.76 22.55 14.29
CA VAL A 121 -14.66 21.40 14.42
C VAL A 121 -15.27 21.32 15.82
N CYS A 122 -14.44 21.43 16.85
CA CYS A 122 -14.86 21.20 18.23
C CYS A 122 -15.40 22.47 18.90
N GLY A 123 -14.93 23.66 18.53
CA GLY A 123 -15.18 24.90 19.28
C GLY A 123 -14.64 24.81 20.70
N ASP A 124 -15.45 25.27 21.67
CA ASP A 124 -15.13 25.28 23.10
C ASP A 124 -15.48 23.97 23.82
N ASP A 125 -15.98 22.96 23.11
CA ASP A 125 -16.33 21.67 23.69
C ASP A 125 -15.08 20.87 24.09
N ALA A 126 -14.81 20.80 25.41
CA ALA A 126 -13.64 20.14 25.97
C ALA A 126 -13.59 18.62 25.66
N GLU A 127 -14.73 17.93 25.66
CA GLU A 127 -14.79 16.50 25.37
C GLU A 127 -14.53 16.22 23.89
N ALA A 128 -15.13 17.04 23.01
CA ALA A 128 -14.87 16.97 21.58
C ALA A 128 -13.39 17.27 21.25
N ARG A 129 -12.78 18.26 21.91
CA ARG A 129 -11.35 18.59 21.74
C ARG A 129 -10.44 17.47 22.21
N ALA A 130 -10.76 16.82 23.34
CA ALA A 130 -9.97 15.71 23.88
C ALA A 130 -10.07 14.44 23.01
N SER A 131 -11.23 14.19 22.41
CA SER A 131 -11.47 13.06 21.51
C SER A 131 -11.18 13.35 20.04
N PHE A 132 -10.73 14.59 19.72
CA PHE A 132 -10.44 15.00 18.35
C PHE A 132 -9.27 14.22 17.79
N LYS A 133 -9.49 13.69 16.59
CA LYS A 133 -8.44 13.08 15.78
C LYS A 133 -8.56 13.53 14.33
N VAL A 134 -7.51 13.33 13.56
CA VAL A 134 -7.43 13.53 12.11
C VAL A 134 -6.80 12.34 11.43
N TYR A 135 -7.14 12.17 10.16
CA TYR A 135 -6.46 11.28 9.23
C TYR A 135 -5.56 12.10 8.32
N LEU A 136 -4.33 11.63 8.08
CA LEU A 136 -3.41 12.21 7.11
C LEU A 136 -3.37 11.34 5.87
N VAL A 137 -3.60 11.93 4.69
CA VAL A 137 -3.53 11.24 3.40
C VAL A 137 -2.48 11.91 2.55
N ALA A 138 -1.34 11.26 2.41
CA ALA A 138 -0.17 11.84 1.80
C ALA A 138 0.15 11.21 0.44
N HIS A 139 0.70 12.00 -0.47
CA HIS A 139 1.21 11.51 -1.74
C HIS A 139 2.67 11.93 -1.89
N SER A 140 3.52 11.03 -2.40
CA SER A 140 4.93 11.32 -2.69
C SER A 140 5.66 11.92 -1.48
N MET A 141 6.40 13.03 -1.64
CA MET A 141 7.08 13.77 -0.57
C MET A 141 6.17 14.15 0.61
N GLY A 142 4.86 14.28 0.42
CA GLY A 142 3.93 14.58 1.51
C GLY A 142 3.99 13.54 2.64
N GLY A 143 4.37 12.29 2.34
CA GLY A 143 4.59 11.27 3.37
C GLY A 143 5.77 11.60 4.28
N LEU A 144 6.82 12.23 3.76
CA LEU A 144 7.98 12.69 4.54
C LEU A 144 7.63 13.92 5.38
N VAL A 145 6.73 14.79 4.90
CA VAL A 145 6.14 15.89 5.71
C VAL A 145 5.35 15.32 6.90
N CYS A 146 4.47 14.34 6.65
CA CYS A 146 3.73 13.66 7.71
C CYS A 146 4.67 12.98 8.72
N ARG A 147 5.71 12.31 8.24
CA ARG A 147 6.73 11.70 9.10
C ARG A 147 7.51 12.73 9.90
N CYS A 148 7.87 13.87 9.31
CA CYS A 148 8.59 14.93 10.02
C CYS A 148 7.74 15.50 11.16
N LEU A 149 6.44 15.76 10.93
CA LEU A 149 5.50 16.13 11.99
C LEU A 149 5.49 15.12 13.14
N LEU A 150 5.45 13.82 12.82
CA LEU A 150 5.31 12.72 13.78
C LEU A 150 6.61 12.41 14.53
N GLN A 151 7.76 12.46 13.86
CA GLN A 151 9.04 11.97 14.38
C GLN A 151 9.95 13.08 14.90
N ASN A 152 9.88 14.29 14.33
CA ASN A 152 10.73 15.41 14.74
C ASN A 152 9.98 16.34 15.73
N PRO A 153 10.38 16.37 17.02
CA PRO A 153 9.72 17.20 18.02
C PRO A 153 9.75 18.71 17.72
N ALA A 154 10.74 19.19 16.96
CA ALA A 154 10.88 20.60 16.59
C ALA A 154 10.04 21.02 15.38
N ALA A 155 9.48 20.06 14.65
CA ALA A 155 8.67 20.29 13.46
C ALA A 155 7.16 20.32 13.73
N GLY A 156 6.71 20.05 14.97
CA GLY A 156 5.29 20.14 15.33
C GLY A 156 5.07 20.05 16.83
N SER A 157 3.90 20.47 17.29
CA SER A 157 3.56 20.39 18.72
C SER A 157 3.20 18.95 19.11
N ALA A 158 3.43 18.60 20.38
CA ALA A 158 3.00 17.30 20.92
C ALA A 158 1.48 17.14 20.84
N GLU A 159 0.75 18.25 20.98
CA GLU A 159 -0.69 18.32 20.88
C GLU A 159 -1.19 17.97 19.47
N ALA A 160 -0.61 18.56 18.43
CA ALA A 160 -1.00 18.25 17.05
C ALA A 160 -0.68 16.80 16.67
N ARG A 161 0.50 16.28 17.09
CA ARG A 161 0.86 14.87 16.91
C ARG A 161 -0.16 13.93 17.56
N ALA A 162 -0.59 14.24 18.78
CA ALA A 162 -1.58 13.43 19.50
C ALA A 162 -2.95 13.40 18.82
N CYS A 163 -3.25 14.36 17.94
CA CYS A 163 -4.46 14.35 17.13
C CYS A 163 -4.38 13.43 15.90
N VAL A 164 -3.21 12.95 15.47
CA VAL A 164 -3.12 12.05 14.31
C VAL A 164 -3.55 10.63 14.70
N ASP A 165 -4.59 10.09 14.07
CA ASP A 165 -5.03 8.71 14.30
C ASP A 165 -4.46 7.74 13.26
N LYS A 166 -4.57 8.06 11.97
CA LYS A 166 -4.08 7.20 10.88
C LYS A 166 -3.39 8.01 9.80
N VAL A 167 -2.37 7.41 9.18
CA VAL A 167 -1.67 7.98 8.02
C VAL A 167 -1.76 7.01 6.85
N PHE A 168 -2.19 7.49 5.69
CA PHE A 168 -2.20 6.74 4.44
C PHE A 168 -1.26 7.41 3.44
N THR A 169 -0.35 6.67 2.83
CA THR A 169 0.61 7.22 1.86
C THR A 169 0.51 6.55 0.49
N TYR A 170 0.47 7.37 -0.57
CA TYR A 170 0.61 6.94 -1.96
C TYR A 170 2.04 7.18 -2.44
N GLY A 171 2.82 6.12 -2.68
CA GLY A 171 4.12 6.22 -3.34
C GLY A 171 5.17 7.07 -2.63
N SER A 172 5.09 7.23 -1.32
CA SER A 172 6.03 8.09 -0.59
C SER A 172 7.43 7.47 -0.51
N PRO A 173 8.51 8.20 -0.84
CA PRO A 173 9.89 7.69 -0.81
C PRO A 173 10.44 7.64 0.63
N HIS A 174 9.91 6.71 1.43
CA HIS A 174 10.23 6.55 2.86
C HIS A 174 11.71 6.21 3.13
N ASP A 175 12.38 5.53 2.21
CA ASP A 175 13.82 5.23 2.26
C ASP A 175 14.64 6.06 1.26
N GLY A 176 14.04 7.11 0.72
CA GLY A 176 14.64 7.96 -0.31
C GLY A 176 14.37 7.54 -1.75
N ILE A 177 15.08 8.17 -2.68
CA ILE A 177 15.04 7.88 -4.11
C ILE A 177 16.41 7.39 -4.55
N GLU A 178 16.47 6.24 -5.22
CA GLU A 178 17.69 5.67 -5.76
C GLU A 178 17.68 5.72 -7.28
N MET A 179 18.77 6.20 -7.87
CA MET A 179 18.95 6.26 -9.33
C MET A 179 20.18 5.46 -9.72
N ALA A 180 20.04 4.60 -10.74
CA ALA A 180 21.03 3.62 -11.14
C ALA A 180 22.29 4.25 -11.79
N GLY A 181 23.15 4.85 -10.96
CA GLY A 181 24.57 5.07 -11.29
C GLY A 181 24.93 6.27 -12.16
N LEU A 182 24.28 7.43 -11.96
CA LEU A 182 24.60 8.76 -12.55
C LEU A 182 24.29 8.98 -14.05
N ASN A 183 23.19 9.68 -14.30
CA ASN A 183 23.19 11.03 -14.87
C ASN A 183 21.88 11.67 -14.38
N VAL A 184 21.96 12.57 -13.37
CA VAL A 184 20.78 13.12 -12.73
C VAL A 184 20.01 13.95 -13.76
N PRO A 185 18.78 13.58 -14.14
CA PRO A 185 18.03 14.36 -15.11
C PRO A 185 17.84 15.78 -14.60
N GLY A 186 17.94 16.81 -15.45
CA GLY A 186 17.82 18.21 -15.04
C GLY A 186 16.48 18.61 -14.39
N PHE A 187 15.51 17.70 -14.32
CA PHE A 187 14.28 17.89 -13.54
C PHE A 187 14.39 17.40 -12.08
N LEU A 188 15.33 16.53 -11.73
CA LEU A 188 15.68 16.20 -10.35
C LEU A 188 16.82 17.12 -9.91
N GLY A 189 16.48 18.37 -9.61
CA GLY A 189 17.47 19.37 -9.24
C GLY A 189 18.23 19.03 -7.95
N LEU A 190 19.18 19.89 -7.58
CA LEU A 190 19.89 19.86 -6.27
C LEU A 190 18.93 19.77 -5.07
N TRP A 191 17.73 20.32 -5.20
CA TRP A 191 16.69 20.31 -4.17
C TRP A 191 16.14 18.90 -3.89
N ASP A 192 15.98 18.08 -4.93
CA ASP A 192 15.50 16.70 -4.79
C ASP A 192 16.57 15.79 -4.18
N ILE A 193 17.84 15.98 -4.55
CA ILE A 193 18.97 15.23 -3.96
C ILE A 193 19.06 15.52 -2.45
N ASN A 194 18.90 16.77 -2.05
CA ASN A 194 19.00 17.19 -0.65
C ASN A 194 17.81 16.73 0.21
N ASN A 195 16.62 16.49 -0.35
CA ASN A 195 15.46 16.04 0.44
C ASN A 195 15.28 14.52 0.49
N PHE A 196 15.73 13.81 -0.54
CA PHE A 196 15.46 12.37 -0.71
C PHE A 196 16.66 11.46 -0.50
N ASN A 197 17.85 11.98 -0.21
CA ASN A 197 18.95 11.11 0.23
C ASN A 197 18.73 10.68 1.70
N ARG A 198 19.16 9.47 2.04
CA ARG A 198 18.94 8.87 3.37
C ARG A 198 19.53 9.69 4.52
N ARG A 199 20.67 10.37 4.30
CA ARG A 199 21.31 11.21 5.33
C ARG A 199 20.43 12.41 5.68
N SER A 200 19.92 13.12 4.67
CA SER A 200 19.01 14.24 4.90
C SER A 200 17.69 13.79 5.54
N ILE A 201 17.12 12.67 5.07
CA ILE A 201 15.93 12.07 5.69
C ILE A 201 16.17 11.81 7.18
N ALA A 202 17.29 11.19 7.53
CA ALA A 202 17.66 10.95 8.93
C ALA A 202 17.74 12.27 9.72
N GLU A 203 18.34 13.32 9.15
CA GLU A 203 18.54 14.61 9.81
C GLU A 203 17.24 15.34 10.15
N TYR A 204 16.34 15.50 9.17
CA TYR A 204 15.10 16.24 9.39
C TYR A 204 14.01 15.40 10.08
N LEU A 205 14.10 14.07 10.04
CA LEU A 205 13.25 13.18 10.83
C LEU A 205 13.78 12.94 12.25
N LYS A 206 15.00 13.40 12.56
CA LYS A 206 15.70 13.11 13.83
C LYS A 206 15.80 11.60 14.09
N LEU A 207 16.07 10.85 13.03
CA LEU A 207 16.12 9.39 13.02
C LEU A 207 17.58 8.92 12.99
N THR A 208 17.89 7.84 13.71
CA THR A 208 19.13 7.10 13.51
C THR A 208 18.85 5.99 12.49
N PRO A 209 19.58 5.91 11.36
CA PRO A 209 19.40 4.82 10.40
C PRO A 209 19.59 3.44 11.02
N GLN A 210 18.80 2.46 10.57
CA GLN A 210 18.91 1.05 10.93
C GLN A 210 19.36 0.27 9.70
N ASP A 211 20.48 -0.43 9.78
CA ASP A 211 21.08 -1.15 8.64
C ASP A 211 21.23 -0.28 7.38
N GLY A 212 21.56 1.00 7.58
CA GLY A 212 21.70 1.99 6.51
C GLY A 212 20.38 2.50 5.93
N ARG A 213 19.22 2.08 6.46
CA ARG A 213 17.88 2.49 6.03
C ARG A 213 17.25 3.48 7.00
N VAL A 214 16.31 4.26 6.47
CA VAL A 214 15.58 5.30 7.22
C VAL A 214 14.07 5.12 7.14
N ASN A 215 13.59 3.93 6.78
CA ASN A 215 12.18 3.65 6.57
C ASN A 215 11.48 3.06 7.81
N HIS A 216 11.76 3.60 8.99
CA HIS A 216 11.11 3.22 10.25
C HIS A 216 10.58 4.46 10.99
N LEU A 217 9.60 4.23 11.88
CA LEU A 217 8.96 5.29 12.66
C LEU A 217 9.64 5.55 14.01
N GLY A 218 10.62 4.74 14.40
CA GLY A 218 11.43 4.95 15.61
C GLY A 218 10.61 4.97 16.91
N GLY A 219 9.44 4.32 16.95
CA GLY A 219 8.53 4.33 18.11
C GLY A 219 7.71 5.61 18.29
N HIS A 220 7.82 6.60 17.40
CA HIS A 220 7.09 7.87 17.50
C HIS A 220 5.63 7.78 17.04
N PHE A 221 5.28 6.75 16.27
CA PHE A 221 3.92 6.52 15.81
C PHE A 221 3.69 5.00 15.60
N PRO A 222 2.50 4.47 15.92
CA PRO A 222 2.18 3.05 15.76
C PRO A 222 2.24 2.62 14.28
N PRO A 223 3.14 1.69 13.88
CA PRO A 223 3.29 1.26 12.49
C PRO A 223 2.00 0.70 11.88
N GLU A 224 1.18 0.00 12.66
CA GLU A 224 -0.10 -0.56 12.21
C GLU A 224 -1.12 0.50 11.75
N ARG A 225 -0.94 1.76 12.16
CA ARG A 225 -1.74 2.93 11.77
C ARG A 225 -1.10 3.78 10.68
N PHE A 226 -0.03 3.28 10.05
CA PHE A 226 0.64 3.93 8.94
C PHE A 226 0.58 3.04 7.69
N PHE A 227 -0.28 3.35 6.73
CA PHE A 227 -0.50 2.51 5.54
C PHE A 227 0.31 2.97 4.33
N CYS A 228 1.02 2.05 3.70
CA CYS A 228 1.80 2.32 2.49
C CYS A 228 1.18 1.66 1.25
N LEU A 229 0.64 2.46 0.34
CA LEU A 229 0.31 2.01 -1.01
C LEU A 229 1.52 2.20 -1.92
N VAL A 230 2.06 1.08 -2.39
CA VAL A 230 3.25 1.01 -3.25
C VAL A 230 2.84 0.79 -4.70
N GLY A 231 3.25 1.70 -5.59
CA GLY A 231 3.07 1.54 -7.03
C GLY A 231 4.15 0.65 -7.65
N THR A 232 3.80 -0.05 -8.71
CA THR A 232 4.72 -0.98 -9.40
C THR A 232 4.68 -0.83 -10.93
N ASN A 233 4.04 0.22 -11.45
CA ASN A 233 3.94 0.48 -12.88
C ASN A 233 4.88 1.61 -13.31
N HIS A 234 6.12 1.24 -13.63
CA HIS A 234 7.10 2.16 -14.19
C HIS A 234 6.83 2.55 -15.66
N ARG A 235 6.06 1.74 -16.40
CA ARG A 235 5.87 1.89 -17.85
C ARG A 235 5.00 3.09 -18.20
N ASP A 236 3.98 3.34 -17.39
CA ASP A 236 3.01 4.43 -17.62
C ASP A 236 3.43 5.75 -16.93
N TYR A 237 4.69 5.86 -16.50
CA TYR A 237 5.27 7.08 -15.94
C TYR A 237 6.39 7.62 -16.82
N ASN A 238 6.06 8.58 -17.68
CA ASN A 238 6.95 9.04 -18.75
C ASN A 238 8.21 9.79 -18.29
N ALA A 239 8.25 10.33 -17.06
CA ALA A 239 9.34 11.21 -16.63
C ALA A 239 10.66 10.46 -16.34
N THR A 240 10.59 9.26 -15.76
CA THR A 240 11.77 8.57 -15.18
C THR A 240 11.82 7.07 -15.48
N ARG A 241 10.95 6.54 -16.37
CA ARG A 241 10.79 5.09 -16.64
C ARG A 241 12.09 4.28 -16.84
N HIS A 242 13.13 4.90 -17.41
CA HIS A 242 14.39 4.25 -17.77
C HIS A 242 15.49 4.39 -16.69
N VAL A 243 15.28 5.23 -15.66
CA VAL A 243 16.35 5.65 -14.73
C VAL A 243 16.26 4.94 -13.37
N VAL A 244 15.04 4.63 -12.91
CA VAL A 244 14.78 4.07 -11.57
C VAL A 244 14.77 2.53 -11.59
N GLY A 245 14.57 1.93 -12.77
CA GLY A 245 14.48 0.48 -12.97
C GLY A 245 13.03 -0.04 -12.88
N SER A 246 12.82 -1.29 -13.31
CA SER A 246 11.48 -1.87 -13.49
C SER A 246 10.72 -2.10 -12.17
N GLN A 247 11.44 -2.32 -11.07
CA GLN A 247 10.88 -2.49 -9.72
C GLN A 247 10.53 -1.14 -9.06
N SER A 248 9.71 -0.33 -9.73
CA SER A 248 9.30 1.01 -9.28
C SER A 248 7.91 1.39 -9.78
N ASP A 249 7.37 2.48 -9.23
CA ASP A 249 6.18 3.17 -9.78
C ASP A 249 6.53 4.15 -10.92
N GLY A 250 7.77 4.08 -11.41
CA GLY A 250 8.35 5.02 -12.34
C GLY A 250 9.27 6.04 -11.69
N LEU A 251 9.05 6.42 -10.42
CA LEU A 251 9.86 7.40 -9.71
C LEU A 251 10.52 6.83 -8.45
N VAL A 252 9.74 6.11 -7.64
CA VAL A 252 10.16 5.54 -6.37
C VAL A 252 10.26 4.04 -6.50
N LYS A 253 11.41 3.47 -6.15
CA LYS A 253 11.59 2.01 -6.11
C LYS A 253 10.66 1.39 -5.08
N ILE A 254 10.17 0.18 -5.37
CA ILE A 254 9.32 -0.61 -4.46
C ILE A 254 9.98 -0.70 -3.07
N ASP A 255 11.28 -0.96 -3.02
CA ASP A 255 12.04 -1.12 -1.78
C ASP A 255 12.23 0.16 -0.94
N CYS A 256 11.87 1.32 -1.49
CA CYS A 256 11.93 2.61 -0.81
C CYS A 256 10.56 3.17 -0.44
N ALA A 257 9.47 2.54 -0.89
CA ALA A 257 8.12 3.10 -0.83
C ALA A 257 7.28 2.64 0.39
N TRP A 258 7.91 2.04 1.41
CA TRP A 258 7.21 1.45 2.56
C TRP A 258 7.93 1.70 3.88
N ILE A 259 7.16 1.68 4.97
CA ILE A 259 7.64 1.75 6.35
C ILE A 259 7.73 0.35 6.98
N GLN A 260 8.78 0.10 7.76
CA GLN A 260 8.96 -1.16 8.50
C GLN A 260 7.79 -1.38 9.46
N ASP A 261 7.33 -2.63 9.54
CA ASP A 261 6.19 -3.10 10.36
C ASP A 261 4.82 -2.48 10.02
N ALA A 262 4.79 -1.50 9.11
CA ALA A 262 3.57 -0.91 8.60
C ALA A 262 2.87 -1.82 7.56
N PRO A 263 1.52 -1.81 7.53
CA PRO A 263 0.75 -2.45 6.48
C PRO A 263 1.08 -1.82 5.13
N ARG A 264 1.29 -2.67 4.13
CA ARG A 264 1.55 -2.25 2.77
C ARG A 264 0.84 -3.12 1.75
N VAL A 265 0.42 -2.49 0.67
CA VAL A 265 -0.11 -3.16 -0.53
C VAL A 265 0.67 -2.71 -1.74
N HIS A 266 0.73 -3.56 -2.74
CA HIS A 266 1.40 -3.26 -4.00
C HIS A 266 0.35 -3.26 -5.10
N LEU A 267 0.37 -2.30 -5.99
CA LEU A 267 -0.58 -2.22 -7.11
C LEU A 267 0.15 -1.79 -8.36
N TYR A 268 -0.26 -2.31 -9.52
CA TYR A 268 0.27 -1.93 -10.82
C TYR A 268 -0.26 -0.54 -11.25
N LEU A 269 0.23 0.47 -10.54
CA LEU A 269 -0.12 1.88 -10.68
C LEU A 269 1.15 2.71 -10.72
N ALA A 270 1.13 3.77 -11.52
CA ALA A 270 2.24 4.70 -11.68
C ALA A 270 2.30 5.68 -10.49
N HIS A 271 3.39 6.43 -10.39
CA HIS A 271 3.55 7.43 -9.33
C HIS A 271 2.45 8.51 -9.37
N SER A 272 2.06 8.96 -10.57
CA SER A 272 1.09 10.04 -10.81
C SER A 272 0.47 9.93 -12.21
N GLY A 273 -0.42 10.86 -12.54
CA GLY A 273 -1.10 10.92 -13.84
C GLY A 273 -2.34 10.03 -13.92
N PRO A 274 -2.90 9.80 -15.11
CA PRO A 274 -4.13 9.02 -15.29
C PRO A 274 -4.02 7.55 -14.83
N PHE A 275 -2.79 7.01 -14.82
CA PHE A 275 -2.44 5.67 -14.31
C PHE A 275 -1.89 5.71 -12.89
N GLY A 276 -1.94 6.89 -12.26
CA GLY A 276 -1.38 7.15 -10.95
C GLY A 276 -2.15 6.50 -9.81
N MET A 277 -1.44 6.25 -8.71
CA MET A 277 -2.02 5.68 -7.49
C MET A 277 -3.19 6.48 -6.92
N VAL A 278 -3.08 7.82 -6.91
CA VAL A 278 -4.13 8.72 -6.40
C VAL A 278 -5.39 8.63 -7.28
N ASN A 279 -5.22 8.58 -8.60
CA ASN A 279 -6.31 8.64 -9.58
C ASN A 279 -6.82 7.23 -9.92
N SER A 280 -6.94 6.35 -8.92
CA SER A 280 -7.31 4.95 -9.12
C SER A 280 -8.38 4.48 -8.15
N GLU A 281 -9.31 3.67 -8.67
CA GLU A 281 -10.32 2.99 -7.85
C GLU A 281 -9.66 2.07 -6.81
N SER A 282 -8.59 1.35 -7.16
CA SER A 282 -7.82 0.52 -6.22
C SER A 282 -7.22 1.33 -5.07
N GLY A 283 -6.68 2.52 -5.37
CA GLY A 283 -6.16 3.44 -4.36
C GLY A 283 -7.24 3.95 -3.41
N TYR A 284 -8.41 4.29 -3.95
CA TYR A 284 -9.56 4.72 -3.16
C TYR A 284 -10.17 3.61 -2.30
N GLN A 285 -10.29 2.39 -2.84
CA GLN A 285 -10.83 1.24 -2.13
C GLN A 285 -9.91 0.79 -0.98
N ASN A 286 -8.58 0.97 -1.10
CA ASN A 286 -7.64 0.78 0.01
C ASN A 286 -7.74 1.92 1.04
N LEU A 287 -7.77 3.17 0.59
CA LEU A 287 -7.90 4.34 1.48
C LEU A 287 -9.11 4.22 2.39
N THR A 288 -10.29 4.02 1.81
CA THR A 288 -11.55 3.97 2.58
C THR A 288 -11.61 2.77 3.52
N ARG A 289 -11.08 1.61 3.13
CA ARG A 289 -11.03 0.42 4.01
C ARG A 289 -10.05 0.61 5.16
N PHE A 290 -8.90 1.25 4.91
CA PHE A 290 -7.95 1.54 5.97
C PHE A 290 -8.49 2.59 6.94
N LEU A 291 -9.13 3.65 6.45
CA LEU A 291 -9.67 4.69 7.33
C LEU A 291 -10.93 4.26 8.08
N PHE A 292 -11.87 3.58 7.41
CA PHE A 292 -13.23 3.36 7.92
C PHE A 292 -13.65 1.90 8.06
N GLY A 293 -12.85 0.96 7.53
CA GLY A 293 -13.13 -0.47 7.62
C GLY A 293 -13.05 -0.99 9.05
N ASP A 294 -13.46 -2.24 9.23
CA ASP A 294 -13.64 -2.86 10.55
C ASP A 294 -12.89 -4.17 10.74
N ALA A 295 -12.15 -4.62 9.72
CA ALA A 295 -11.29 -5.79 9.84
C ALA A 295 -9.99 -5.63 9.05
N ARG A 296 -8.93 -6.27 9.55
CA ARG A 296 -7.66 -6.46 8.84
C ARG A 296 -7.44 -7.95 8.63
N MET A 297 -7.18 -8.36 7.39
CA MET A 297 -6.82 -9.73 7.05
C MET A 297 -5.38 -9.84 6.56
N LEU A 298 -4.61 -10.72 7.19
CA LEU A 298 -3.23 -11.08 6.83
C LEU A 298 -3.21 -12.51 6.27
N GLY A 299 -2.60 -12.68 5.10
CA GLY A 299 -2.33 -13.98 4.47
C GLY A 299 -0.83 -14.26 4.43
N ARG A 300 -0.35 -15.21 5.25
CA ARG A 300 1.05 -15.68 5.26
C ARG A 300 1.10 -17.11 4.72
N MET A 301 1.91 -17.35 3.70
CA MET A 301 2.11 -18.70 3.17
C MET A 301 3.36 -19.31 3.78
N VAL A 302 3.20 -20.35 4.60
CA VAL A 302 4.29 -21.20 5.10
C VAL A 302 4.46 -22.36 4.14
N VAL A 303 5.65 -22.46 3.55
CA VAL A 303 5.96 -23.43 2.50
C VAL A 303 6.59 -24.66 3.14
N GLU A 304 5.91 -25.81 3.01
CA GLU A 304 6.35 -27.07 3.63
C GLU A 304 7.18 -27.90 2.66
N HIS A 305 6.84 -27.86 1.37
CA HIS A 305 7.56 -28.60 0.34
C HIS A 305 7.52 -27.87 -1.01
N LEU A 306 8.70 -27.59 -1.56
CA LEU A 306 8.91 -27.07 -2.91
C LEU A 306 9.47 -28.19 -3.80
N PRO A 307 8.70 -28.67 -4.78
CA PRO A 307 9.18 -29.72 -5.67
C PRO A 307 10.23 -29.16 -6.63
N LEU A 308 11.25 -29.98 -6.90
CA LEU A 308 12.17 -29.76 -8.00
C LEU A 308 11.64 -30.50 -9.25
N PRO A 309 11.86 -29.96 -10.45
CA PRO A 309 11.73 -30.73 -11.68
C PRO A 309 12.49 -32.06 -11.61
N PRO A 310 12.00 -33.16 -12.20
CA PRO A 310 12.60 -34.50 -12.03
C PRO A 310 14.10 -34.57 -12.35
N SER A 311 14.56 -33.83 -13.36
CA SER A 311 15.97 -33.74 -13.73
C SER A 311 16.84 -33.03 -12.69
N LEU A 312 16.29 -32.03 -11.99
CA LEU A 312 16.95 -31.33 -10.90
C LEU A 312 16.91 -32.15 -9.62
N GLN A 313 15.80 -32.87 -9.36
CA GLN A 313 15.74 -33.83 -8.27
C GLN A 313 16.83 -34.90 -8.42
N GLN A 314 16.97 -35.49 -9.61
CA GLN A 314 18.04 -36.44 -9.89
C GLN A 314 19.44 -35.84 -9.66
N ALA A 315 19.68 -34.61 -10.14
CA ALA A 315 20.95 -33.93 -9.92
C ALA A 315 21.26 -33.74 -8.43
N ARG A 316 20.23 -33.44 -7.62
CA ARG A 316 20.34 -33.32 -6.16
C ARG A 316 20.68 -34.65 -5.51
N ASP A 317 20.00 -35.71 -5.93
CA ASP A 317 20.19 -37.06 -5.40
C ASP A 317 21.59 -37.60 -5.74
N GLU A 318 22.19 -37.13 -6.84
CA GLU A 318 23.59 -37.35 -7.23
C GLU A 318 24.59 -36.46 -6.47
N GLY A 319 24.14 -35.66 -5.50
CA GLY A 319 24.98 -34.80 -4.67
C GLY A 319 25.44 -33.49 -5.33
N ARG A 320 24.82 -33.09 -6.45
CA ARG A 320 25.16 -31.81 -7.09
C ARG A 320 24.53 -30.65 -6.35
N ASP A 321 25.28 -29.55 -6.26
CA ASP A 321 24.80 -28.29 -5.72
C ASP A 321 23.72 -27.68 -6.61
N ILE A 322 22.63 -27.22 -6.02
CA ILE A 322 21.46 -26.64 -6.71
C ILE A 322 21.12 -25.29 -6.09
N GLU A 323 21.26 -24.25 -6.89
CA GLU A 323 20.77 -22.91 -6.56
C GLU A 323 19.42 -22.71 -7.24
N GLY A 324 18.37 -22.42 -6.45
CA GLY A 324 17.02 -22.20 -6.94
C GLY A 324 16.33 -21.05 -6.22
N SER A 325 15.51 -20.30 -6.96
CA SER A 325 14.67 -19.25 -6.40
C SER A 325 13.24 -19.39 -6.91
N TYR A 326 12.33 -18.71 -6.22
CA TYR A 326 10.90 -18.81 -6.48
C TYR A 326 10.24 -17.45 -6.45
N HIS A 327 9.29 -17.26 -7.35
CA HIS A 327 8.36 -16.15 -7.36
C HIS A 327 7.02 -16.59 -6.79
N PHE A 328 6.53 -15.83 -5.82
CA PHE A 328 5.18 -15.95 -5.30
C PHE A 328 4.38 -14.74 -5.78
N GLU A 329 3.37 -15.02 -6.58
CA GLU A 329 2.42 -14.03 -7.07
C GLU A 329 1.14 -14.09 -6.23
N CYS A 330 0.55 -12.93 -5.97
CA CYS A 330 -0.73 -12.85 -5.32
C CYS A 330 -1.48 -11.58 -5.73
N THR A 331 -2.71 -11.75 -6.23
CA THR A 331 -3.69 -10.67 -6.37
C THR A 331 -4.83 -10.90 -5.43
N VAL A 332 -5.18 -9.89 -4.64
CA VAL A 332 -6.28 -9.94 -3.68
C VAL A 332 -7.38 -8.98 -4.10
N SER A 333 -8.57 -9.51 -4.34
CA SER A 333 -9.72 -8.74 -4.79
C SER A 333 -10.97 -9.08 -3.98
N PRO A 334 -11.65 -8.10 -3.37
CA PRO A 334 -12.97 -8.30 -2.79
C PRO A 334 -14.03 -8.51 -3.87
N ARG A 335 -15.22 -8.94 -3.46
CA ARG A 335 -16.39 -8.99 -4.34
C ARG A 335 -16.88 -7.56 -4.68
N LEU A 336 -16.39 -6.98 -5.77
CA LEU A 336 -16.81 -5.67 -6.29
C LEU A 336 -17.06 -5.72 -7.79
N TYR A 337 -17.92 -4.82 -8.28
CA TYR A 337 -18.08 -4.53 -9.70
C TYR A 337 -17.75 -3.06 -9.98
N PRO A 338 -16.84 -2.76 -10.94
CA PRO A 338 -15.94 -3.72 -11.58
C PRO A 338 -15.01 -4.39 -10.56
N PRO A 339 -14.43 -5.57 -10.88
CA PRO A 339 -13.37 -6.15 -10.05
C PRO A 339 -12.20 -5.18 -9.89
N VAL A 340 -11.83 -4.92 -8.63
CA VAL A 340 -10.76 -4.00 -8.23
C VAL A 340 -9.85 -4.74 -7.25
N ALA A 341 -8.56 -4.82 -7.57
CA ALA A 341 -7.57 -5.41 -6.68
C ALA A 341 -7.25 -4.46 -5.52
N LEU A 342 -7.18 -4.99 -4.31
CA LEU A 342 -6.63 -4.29 -3.13
C LEU A 342 -5.10 -4.42 -3.07
N SER A 343 -4.55 -5.54 -3.54
CA SER A 343 -3.12 -5.76 -3.73
C SER A 343 -2.89 -6.67 -4.93
N ASP A 344 -1.79 -6.46 -5.63
CA ASP A 344 -1.44 -7.16 -6.86
C ASP A 344 0.09 -7.24 -7.02
N ARG A 345 0.63 -8.45 -6.81
CA ARG A 345 2.06 -8.75 -6.92
C ARG A 345 2.26 -9.84 -7.95
N ARG A 346 2.90 -9.52 -9.07
CA ARG A 346 3.11 -10.44 -10.20
C ARG A 346 4.50 -10.26 -10.80
N VAL A 347 5.01 -11.30 -11.47
CA VAL A 347 6.29 -11.20 -12.20
C VAL A 347 6.18 -10.18 -13.32
N GLU A 348 5.04 -10.13 -14.02
CA GLU A 348 4.75 -9.15 -15.09
C GLU A 348 4.79 -7.69 -14.62
N HIS A 349 4.62 -7.47 -13.32
CA HIS A 349 4.63 -6.16 -12.66
C HIS A 349 5.94 -5.89 -11.93
N ASP A 350 6.95 -6.75 -12.11
CA ASP A 350 8.25 -6.70 -11.41
C ASP A 350 8.10 -6.63 -9.87
N SER A 351 7.00 -7.19 -9.34
CA SER A 351 6.62 -7.01 -7.93
C SER A 351 6.33 -8.31 -7.19
N ALA A 352 6.41 -9.46 -7.86
CA ALA A 352 6.30 -10.77 -7.24
C ALA A 352 7.26 -10.92 -6.05
N ILE A 353 6.86 -11.67 -5.03
CA ILE A 353 7.73 -11.93 -3.88
C ILE A 353 8.79 -12.93 -4.34
N PHE A 354 10.04 -12.51 -4.34
CA PHE A 354 11.19 -13.36 -4.61
C PHE A 354 11.73 -13.98 -3.33
N ARG A 355 12.01 -15.29 -3.34
CA ARG A 355 12.71 -16.00 -2.26
C ARG A 355 13.69 -17.01 -2.82
N ARG A 356 14.88 -17.09 -2.23
CA ARG A 356 15.80 -18.20 -2.49
C ARG A 356 15.31 -19.45 -1.74
N TYR A 357 15.62 -20.63 -2.29
CA TYR A 357 15.27 -21.90 -1.66
C TYR A 357 15.79 -21.98 -0.22
N ASP A 358 17.08 -21.71 -0.02
CA ASP A 358 17.72 -21.82 1.29
C ASP A 358 17.14 -20.83 2.30
N GLU A 359 16.73 -19.63 1.89
CA GLU A 359 16.09 -18.67 2.79
C GLU A 359 14.78 -19.20 3.40
N MET A 360 14.13 -20.17 2.76
CA MET A 360 12.88 -20.77 3.24
C MET A 360 13.10 -22.15 3.87
N CYS A 361 13.96 -22.98 3.29
CA CYS A 361 14.10 -24.39 3.67
C CYS A 361 15.37 -24.69 4.48
N HIS A 362 16.41 -23.85 4.37
CA HIS A 362 17.71 -23.99 5.04
C HIS A 362 18.25 -22.63 5.51
N PRO A 363 17.51 -21.91 6.38
CA PRO A 363 17.83 -20.55 6.78
C PRO A 363 19.26 -20.40 7.35
N GLU A 364 19.76 -21.44 8.00
CA GLU A 364 21.13 -21.53 8.51
C GLU A 364 22.20 -21.40 7.40
N ARG A 365 21.94 -21.94 6.21
CA ARG A 365 22.85 -21.86 5.05
C ARG A 365 22.81 -20.48 4.39
N ALA A 366 21.65 -19.83 4.44
CA ALA A 366 21.43 -18.50 3.88
C ALA A 366 21.87 -17.36 4.82
N GLY A 367 22.31 -17.68 6.05
CA GLY A 367 22.70 -16.69 7.05
C GLY A 367 21.52 -15.86 7.57
N VAL A 368 20.32 -16.47 7.66
CA VAL A 368 19.11 -15.82 8.17
C VAL A 368 18.60 -16.55 9.41
N ASP A 369 18.15 -15.81 10.42
CA ASP A 369 17.80 -16.39 11.73
C ASP A 369 16.55 -17.28 11.69
N HIS A 370 15.71 -17.13 10.66
CA HIS A 370 14.46 -17.88 10.51
C HIS A 370 14.05 -17.99 9.04
N ALA A 371 13.25 -19.02 8.73
CA ALA A 371 12.71 -19.26 7.41
C ALA A 371 11.86 -18.06 6.91
N ARG A 372 12.24 -17.50 5.77
CA ARG A 372 11.65 -16.28 5.17
C ARG A 372 10.42 -16.58 4.32
N HIS A 373 9.42 -17.22 4.92
CA HIS A 373 8.13 -17.47 4.27
C HIS A 373 7.42 -16.19 3.79
N PRO A 374 6.75 -16.19 2.62
CA PRO A 374 6.12 -14.99 2.07
C PRO A 374 4.83 -14.58 2.81
N VAL A 375 4.72 -13.29 3.11
CA VAL A 375 3.43 -12.65 3.42
C VAL A 375 2.82 -12.20 2.09
N LEU A 376 1.75 -12.86 1.68
CA LEU A 376 1.12 -12.62 0.37
C LEU A 376 0.33 -11.32 0.37
N PHE A 377 -0.38 -11.03 1.46
CA PHE A 377 -1.19 -9.83 1.57
C PHE A 377 -1.48 -9.43 3.02
N SER A 378 -1.68 -8.13 3.23
CA SER A 378 -2.25 -7.54 4.44
C SER A 378 -3.25 -6.47 3.99
N VAL A 379 -4.54 -6.85 3.94
CA VAL A 379 -5.61 -5.98 3.41
C VAL A 379 -6.59 -5.61 4.51
N TYR A 380 -7.14 -4.41 4.41
CA TYR A 380 -8.26 -3.99 5.24
C TYR A 380 -9.56 -4.38 4.55
N LEU A 381 -10.60 -4.63 5.32
CA LEU A 381 -11.93 -5.01 4.86
C LEU A 381 -12.98 -4.16 5.58
N ASP A 382 -14.16 -4.07 5.00
CA ASP A 382 -15.24 -3.23 5.49
C ASP A 382 -16.56 -3.99 5.32
N SER A 383 -17.12 -4.42 6.44
CA SER A 383 -18.37 -5.20 6.45
C SER A 383 -19.58 -4.40 5.94
N SER A 384 -19.52 -3.07 5.93
CA SER A 384 -20.60 -2.24 5.35
C SER A 384 -20.69 -2.37 3.83
N LYS A 385 -19.64 -2.90 3.17
CA LYS A 385 -19.58 -3.14 1.73
C LYS A 385 -20.06 -4.54 1.33
N ILE A 386 -20.69 -5.31 2.22
CA ILE A 386 -21.31 -6.60 1.87
C ILE A 386 -22.51 -6.33 0.95
N THR A 387 -22.43 -6.83 -0.29
CA THR A 387 -23.43 -6.57 -1.34
C THR A 387 -24.55 -7.61 -1.38
N VAL A 388 -24.41 -8.73 -0.66
CA VAL A 388 -25.43 -9.78 -0.62
C VAL A 388 -26.51 -9.39 0.38
N THR A 389 -27.75 -9.21 -0.11
CA THR A 389 -28.92 -8.91 0.72
C THR A 389 -29.06 -9.93 1.86
N GLN A 390 -29.17 -9.47 3.11
CA GLN A 390 -29.17 -10.29 4.33
C GLN A 390 -27.88 -11.12 4.58
N GLY A 391 -26.84 -10.91 3.78
CA GLY A 391 -25.52 -11.53 3.97
C GLY A 391 -24.76 -10.90 5.13
N ARG A 392 -23.98 -11.71 5.84
CA ARG A 392 -23.05 -11.28 6.91
C ARG A 392 -21.60 -11.64 6.62
N THR A 393 -21.33 -12.06 5.38
CA THR A 393 -20.08 -12.67 4.96
C THR A 393 -19.35 -11.74 4.00
N MET A 394 -18.17 -11.31 4.40
CA MET A 394 -17.22 -10.69 3.48
C MET A 394 -16.56 -11.77 2.64
N MET A 395 -16.36 -11.46 1.35
CA MET A 395 -15.69 -12.35 0.41
C MET A 395 -14.53 -11.61 -0.24
N LEU A 396 -13.36 -12.24 -0.23
CA LEU A 396 -12.23 -11.87 -1.07
C LEU A 396 -11.68 -13.10 -1.80
N VAL A 397 -10.98 -12.87 -2.89
CA VAL A 397 -10.27 -13.90 -3.64
C VAL A 397 -8.79 -13.57 -3.58
N ALA A 398 -7.97 -14.55 -3.22
CA ALA A 398 -6.52 -14.53 -3.40
C ALA A 398 -6.17 -15.41 -4.59
N ASP A 399 -5.86 -14.80 -5.74
CA ASP A 399 -5.30 -15.48 -6.92
C ASP A 399 -3.80 -15.66 -6.70
N ILE A 400 -3.38 -16.91 -6.44
CA ILE A 400 -2.04 -17.25 -5.99
C ILE A 400 -1.34 -18.08 -7.08
N ALA A 401 -0.10 -17.73 -7.40
CA ALA A 401 0.77 -18.59 -8.20
C ALA A 401 2.16 -18.70 -7.56
N VAL A 402 2.75 -19.90 -7.64
CA VAL A 402 4.14 -20.16 -7.24
C VAL A 402 4.89 -20.69 -8.45
N ARG A 403 5.96 -19.98 -8.81
CA ARG A 403 6.79 -20.26 -9.98
C ARG A 403 8.24 -20.43 -9.54
N SER A 404 8.92 -21.40 -10.13
CA SER A 404 10.38 -21.48 -10.05
C SER A 404 11.02 -20.46 -11.00
N THR A 405 12.16 -19.89 -10.60
CA THR A 405 13.05 -19.16 -11.52
C THR A 405 13.90 -20.13 -12.33
N GLU A 406 14.92 -19.61 -13.04
CA GLU A 406 16.02 -20.47 -13.46
C GLU A 406 16.75 -21.09 -12.26
N PHE A 407 17.25 -22.30 -12.44
CA PHE A 407 18.11 -23.01 -11.50
C PHE A 407 19.54 -23.04 -12.02
N LYS A 408 20.51 -23.11 -11.10
CA LYS A 408 21.89 -23.48 -11.42
C LYS A 408 22.23 -24.82 -10.80
N VAL A 409 22.95 -25.65 -11.54
CA VAL A 409 23.48 -26.94 -11.06
C VAL A 409 24.99 -26.89 -11.18
N GLY A 410 25.71 -27.01 -10.05
CA GLY A 410 27.17 -26.87 -10.01
C GLY A 410 27.65 -25.53 -10.60
N GLY A 411 26.94 -24.44 -10.30
CA GLY A 411 27.23 -23.09 -10.79
C GLY A 411 26.87 -22.82 -12.25
N ARG A 412 26.35 -23.79 -13.01
CA ARG A 412 25.95 -23.62 -14.42
C ARG A 412 24.44 -23.54 -14.56
N TRP A 413 23.95 -22.66 -15.44
CA TRP A 413 22.52 -22.52 -15.74
C TRP A 413 21.91 -23.82 -16.29
N PHE A 414 20.81 -24.24 -15.68
CA PHE A 414 20.06 -25.42 -16.12
C PHE A 414 18.97 -25.02 -17.13
N VAL A 415 19.31 -25.03 -18.42
CA VAL A 415 18.41 -24.54 -19.50
C VAL A 415 17.82 -25.64 -20.38
N ASN A 416 18.47 -26.80 -20.51
CA ASN A 416 18.18 -27.79 -21.55
C ASN A 416 16.87 -28.59 -21.37
N ARG A 417 16.24 -28.54 -20.19
CA ARG A 417 14.99 -29.28 -19.88
C ARG A 417 13.96 -28.41 -19.15
N ARG A 418 14.02 -27.08 -19.37
CA ARG A 418 13.13 -26.10 -18.74
C ARG A 418 11.82 -25.98 -19.52
N VAL A 419 10.72 -25.82 -18.79
CA VAL A 419 9.49 -25.24 -19.31
C VAL A 419 9.42 -23.77 -18.86
N PRO A 420 9.35 -22.79 -19.79
CA PRO A 420 9.17 -21.38 -19.42
C PRO A 420 7.89 -21.17 -18.61
N ASP A 421 7.95 -20.29 -17.60
CA ASP A 421 6.82 -19.88 -16.75
C ASP A 421 6.02 -21.02 -16.10
N GLU A 422 6.71 -22.13 -15.79
CA GLU A 422 6.09 -23.29 -15.17
C GLU A 422 5.59 -22.97 -13.75
N ASN A 423 4.28 -23.10 -13.54
CA ASN A 423 3.69 -23.00 -12.20
C ASN A 423 3.90 -24.31 -11.43
N LEU A 424 4.45 -24.22 -10.23
CA LEU A 424 4.47 -25.30 -9.24
C LEU A 424 3.12 -25.42 -8.53
N PHE A 425 2.44 -24.29 -8.40
CA PHE A 425 1.10 -24.14 -7.84
C PHE A 425 0.40 -22.94 -8.47
N ARG A 426 -0.90 -23.05 -8.73
CA ARG A 426 -1.77 -21.94 -9.10
C ARG A 426 -3.17 -22.26 -8.61
N GLU A 427 -3.83 -21.30 -7.96
CA GLU A 427 -5.19 -21.47 -7.44
C GLU A 427 -5.82 -20.11 -7.11
N LYS A 428 -7.14 -20.02 -7.28
CA LYS A 428 -7.95 -18.92 -6.76
C LYS A 428 -8.57 -19.31 -5.43
N VAL A 429 -7.94 -18.92 -4.34
CA VAL A 429 -8.48 -19.18 -2.99
C VAL A 429 -9.55 -18.12 -2.67
N VAL A 430 -10.82 -18.51 -2.77
CA VAL A 430 -11.94 -17.68 -2.30
C VAL A 430 -12.03 -17.81 -0.79
N ILE A 431 -11.94 -16.70 -0.07
CA ILE A 431 -11.99 -16.65 1.40
C ILE A 431 -13.30 -15.98 1.80
N LEU A 432 -14.04 -16.66 2.68
CA LEU A 432 -15.32 -16.24 3.23
C LEU A 432 -15.13 -15.96 4.72
N ALA A 433 -15.35 -14.71 5.13
CA ALA A 433 -15.22 -14.27 6.51
C ALA A 433 -16.57 -13.78 7.05
N THR A 434 -17.11 -14.48 8.05
CA THR A 434 -18.38 -14.13 8.70
C THR A 434 -18.11 -13.76 10.15
N ALA A 435 -18.54 -12.58 10.58
CA ALA A 435 -18.47 -12.19 11.99
C ALA A 435 -19.53 -12.95 12.81
N ASP A 436 -19.13 -13.53 13.93
CA ASP A 436 -20.00 -14.18 14.91
C ASP A 436 -19.69 -13.72 16.35
N ALA A 437 -20.46 -14.20 17.34
CA ALA A 437 -20.34 -13.76 18.74
C ALA A 437 -18.99 -14.10 19.38
N GLY A 438 -18.25 -15.07 18.83
CA GLY A 438 -16.93 -15.50 19.31
C GLY A 438 -15.76 -14.98 18.48
N GLY A 439 -16.01 -14.14 17.47
CA GLY A 439 -14.99 -13.57 16.58
C GLY A 439 -15.32 -13.75 15.12
N TRP A 440 -14.38 -14.31 14.35
CA TRP A 440 -14.51 -14.47 12.91
C TRP A 440 -14.54 -15.95 12.52
N ARG A 441 -15.56 -16.36 11.80
CA ARG A 441 -15.61 -17.67 11.14
C ARG A 441 -15.04 -17.56 9.73
N LEU A 442 -14.01 -18.36 9.46
CA LEU A 442 -13.33 -18.41 8.16
C LEU A 442 -13.66 -19.70 7.43
N ARG A 443 -14.01 -19.57 6.14
CA ARG A 443 -14.19 -20.68 5.22
C ARG A 443 -13.48 -20.36 3.90
N TYR A 444 -13.19 -21.39 3.11
CA TYR A 444 -12.55 -21.21 1.81
C TYR A 444 -13.15 -22.10 0.71
N ILE A 445 -12.93 -21.70 -0.54
CA ILE A 445 -13.21 -22.47 -1.76
C ILE A 445 -11.95 -22.39 -2.64
N LEU A 446 -11.60 -23.51 -3.26
CA LEU A 446 -10.57 -23.58 -4.31
C LEU A 446 -11.26 -23.30 -5.64
N GLY A 447 -11.22 -22.05 -6.07
CA GLY A 447 -12.07 -21.50 -7.12
C GLY A 447 -11.75 -21.99 -8.54
N ASP A 448 -10.58 -22.60 -8.76
CA ASP A 448 -10.25 -23.23 -10.05
C ASP A 448 -10.88 -24.64 -10.19
N GLU A 449 -11.27 -25.26 -9.07
CA GLU A 449 -11.88 -26.61 -9.03
C GLU A 449 -13.39 -26.56 -8.67
N ASP A 450 -13.76 -25.67 -7.75
CA ASP A 450 -15.10 -25.55 -7.16
C ASP A 450 -15.73 -24.19 -7.53
N TRP A 451 -17.06 -24.15 -7.71
CA TRP A 451 -17.79 -22.89 -7.91
C TRP A 451 -17.70 -21.98 -6.67
N GLY A 452 -17.28 -20.72 -6.87
CA GLY A 452 -17.11 -19.73 -5.79
C GLY A 452 -18.38 -19.27 -5.07
N GLU A 453 -19.57 -19.71 -5.52
CA GLU A 453 -20.87 -19.41 -4.89
C GLU A 453 -21.23 -20.38 -3.76
N GLY A 454 -20.49 -21.48 -3.61
CA GLY A 454 -20.73 -22.48 -2.59
C GLY A 454 -20.52 -21.95 -1.16
N ARG A 455 -20.92 -22.77 -0.17
CA ARG A 455 -20.65 -22.46 1.25
C ARG A 455 -19.16 -22.59 1.62
N GLY A 456 -18.34 -23.18 0.75
CA GLY A 456 -16.94 -23.51 1.03
C GLY A 456 -16.76 -24.51 2.17
N ARG A 457 -15.51 -24.68 2.61
CA ARG A 457 -15.09 -25.60 3.68
C ARG A 457 -14.49 -24.78 4.82
N PRO A 458 -14.64 -25.19 6.10
CA PRO A 458 -13.94 -24.50 7.19
C PRO A 458 -12.43 -24.54 6.96
N VAL A 459 -11.74 -23.46 7.32
CA VAL A 459 -10.27 -23.48 7.40
C VAL A 459 -9.81 -24.51 8.43
N ARG A 460 -8.61 -25.05 8.24
CA ARG A 460 -7.97 -25.92 9.24
C ARG A 460 -7.33 -25.07 10.35
N GLU A 461 -6.99 -25.69 11.47
CA GLU A 461 -6.37 -25.02 12.60
C GLU A 461 -5.28 -25.89 13.22
N ASP A 462 -4.17 -25.26 13.59
CA ASP A 462 -3.07 -25.85 14.33
C ASP A 462 -2.52 -24.84 15.35
N ALA A 463 -1.33 -25.12 15.94
CA ALA A 463 -0.71 -24.25 16.93
C ALA A 463 -0.29 -22.85 16.40
N GLU A 464 -0.05 -22.70 15.09
CA GLU A 464 0.26 -21.40 14.47
C GLU A 464 -1.00 -20.62 14.08
N GLY A 465 -2.13 -21.32 13.93
CA GLY A 465 -3.45 -20.75 13.79
C GLY A 465 -4.24 -21.34 12.63
N ARG A 466 -5.13 -20.53 12.05
CA ARG A 466 -6.09 -20.96 11.03
C ARG A 466 -5.48 -20.89 9.63
N TYR A 467 -5.63 -21.94 8.83
CA TYR A 467 -4.99 -22.02 7.51
C TYR A 467 -5.80 -22.75 6.43
N VAL A 468 -5.49 -22.43 5.18
CA VAL A 468 -5.92 -23.17 3.98
C VAL A 468 -4.77 -24.06 3.51
N PRO A 469 -4.96 -25.39 3.38
CA PRO A 469 -3.95 -26.27 2.80
C PRO A 469 -3.86 -26.02 1.29
N LEU A 470 -2.64 -25.78 0.79
CA LEU A 470 -2.35 -25.57 -0.62
C LEU A 470 -1.49 -26.73 -1.12
N THR A 471 -1.98 -27.47 -2.10
CA THR A 471 -1.27 -28.64 -2.65
C THR A 471 -1.39 -28.70 -4.17
N SER A 472 -0.37 -29.20 -4.85
CA SER A 472 -0.43 -29.50 -6.30
C SER A 472 -0.04 -30.94 -6.60
N ARG A 473 -0.43 -31.44 -7.78
CA ARG A 473 0.01 -32.76 -8.29
C ARG A 473 1.52 -32.86 -8.51
N LYS A 474 2.22 -31.72 -8.65
CA LYS A 474 3.69 -31.67 -8.73
C LYS A 474 4.36 -31.89 -7.36
N GLY A 475 3.58 -31.99 -6.29
CA GLY A 475 4.08 -32.18 -4.93
C GLY A 475 4.30 -30.89 -4.16
N PHE A 476 3.89 -29.72 -4.67
CA PHE A 476 3.90 -28.49 -3.87
C PHE A 476 3.02 -28.67 -2.63
N LYS A 477 3.51 -28.23 -1.47
CA LYS A 477 2.74 -28.20 -0.21
C LYS A 477 3.04 -26.92 0.55
N ALA A 478 1.99 -26.21 0.94
CA ALA A 478 2.07 -25.05 1.79
C ALA A 478 0.79 -24.87 2.63
N ARG A 479 0.90 -24.07 3.68
CA ARG A 479 -0.23 -23.59 4.49
C ARG A 479 -0.37 -22.09 4.28
N LEU A 480 -1.53 -21.65 3.80
CA LEU A 480 -1.89 -20.23 3.82
C LEU A 480 -2.56 -19.90 5.14
N TYR A 481 -1.80 -19.40 6.10
CA TYR A 481 -2.32 -18.91 7.36
C TYR A 481 -3.09 -17.61 7.15
N LEU A 482 -4.30 -17.58 7.69
CA LEU A 482 -5.22 -16.45 7.62
C LEU A 482 -5.47 -15.92 9.04
N ARG A 483 -4.97 -14.72 9.30
CA ARG A 483 -5.32 -13.96 10.51
C ARG A 483 -6.28 -12.85 10.13
N ILE A 484 -7.41 -12.77 10.83
CA ILE A 484 -8.37 -11.67 10.73
C ILE A 484 -8.56 -11.06 12.11
N ASP A 485 -8.25 -9.77 12.20
CA ASP A 485 -8.29 -8.98 13.44
C ASP A 485 -9.33 -7.86 13.26
N PRO A 486 -10.11 -7.51 14.31
CA PRO A 486 -10.88 -6.27 14.30
C PRO A 486 -9.99 -5.06 14.02
N TRP A 487 -10.52 -4.07 13.28
CA TRP A 487 -9.83 -2.83 12.99
C TRP A 487 -10.67 -1.63 13.46
N GLN A 488 -10.03 -0.68 14.15
CA GLN A 488 -10.66 0.58 14.58
C GLN A 488 -9.72 1.75 14.38
#